data_AF-A0AAV4SCP7-F1
#
_entry.id   AF-A0AAV4SCP7-F1
#
_cell.length_a   1.000
_cell.length_b   1.000
_cell.length_c   1.000
_cell.angle_alpha   90.00
_cell.angle_beta   90.00
_cell.angle_gamma   90.00
#
_symmetry.space_group_name_H-M   'P 1'
#
loop_
_entity.id
_entity.type
_entity.pdbx_description
1 polymer ?
#
loop_
_entity_poly.entity_id
_entity_poly.type
_entity_poly.pdbx_seq_one_letter_code
_entity_poly.pdbx_strand_id
1 'polypeptide(L)'
;MFSSGKNGHGNLLKILEKLLRFSVANMPVTVLNGSLLNHLNIKLQNFTLTSTNTTIISPNALQKFSDLEYVSIQDNDVAELQRSMFPSPARIKILLL
;
A
#
# COMPACT_ATOMS: atom_id res chain seq x y z
N MET A 1 6.89 28.95 -1.51
CA MET A 1 5.71 29.34 -2.33
C MET A 1 5.54 28.29 -3.41
N PHE A 2 4.69 27.28 -3.18
CA PHE A 2 4.22 26.41 -4.26
C PHE A 2 2.72 26.63 -4.35
N SER A 3 2.31 27.24 -5.46
CA SER A 3 0.95 27.70 -5.70
C SER A 3 0.01 26.53 -5.89
N SER A 4 -1.21 26.76 -5.40
CA SER A 4 -2.43 26.04 -5.73
C SER A 4 -2.57 25.85 -7.25
N GLY A 5 -2.36 24.62 -7.72
CA GLY A 5 -2.70 24.18 -9.07
C GLY A 5 -3.84 23.16 -9.01
N LYS A 6 -5.08 23.64 -8.96
CA LYS A 6 -6.26 22.82 -9.25
C LYS A 6 -6.32 22.53 -10.76
N ASN A 7 -5.48 21.63 -11.26
CA ASN A 7 -5.43 21.29 -12.68
C ASN A 7 -5.66 19.78 -12.88
N GLY A 8 -6.83 19.42 -13.44
CA GLY A 8 -7.05 18.32 -14.39
C GLY A 8 -6.80 16.84 -14.02
N HIS A 9 -6.02 16.49 -13.00
CA HIS A 9 -5.61 15.09 -12.77
C HIS A 9 -6.59 14.24 -11.97
N GLY A 10 -7.60 14.85 -11.34
CA GLY A 10 -8.56 14.16 -10.47
C GLY A 10 -9.45 13.11 -11.15
N ASN A 11 -9.40 12.99 -12.47
CA ASN A 11 -10.20 12.02 -13.23
C ASN A 11 -9.40 10.79 -13.70
N LEU A 12 -8.07 10.86 -13.80
CA LEU A 12 -7.23 9.75 -14.31
C LEU A 12 -7.03 8.65 -13.26
N LEU A 13 -6.96 9.02 -11.98
CA LEU A 13 -6.77 8.05 -10.88
C LEU A 13 -8.08 7.44 -10.38
N LYS A 14 -9.25 7.89 -10.85
CA LYS A 14 -10.55 7.27 -10.49
C LYS A 14 -10.63 5.80 -10.88
N ILE A 15 -9.90 5.37 -11.91
CA ILE A 15 -9.85 3.96 -12.27
C ILE A 15 -9.21 3.11 -11.15
N LEU A 16 -8.31 3.70 -10.36
CA LEU A 16 -7.67 3.03 -9.22
C LEU A 16 -8.64 2.79 -8.06
N GLU A 17 -9.75 3.55 -7.98
CA GLU A 17 -10.82 3.36 -6.99
C GLU A 17 -11.59 2.04 -7.19
N LYS A 18 -11.34 1.31 -8.30
CA LYS A 18 -11.90 -0.03 -8.53
C LYS A 18 -10.89 -1.15 -8.32
N LEU A 19 -9.62 -0.83 -8.06
CA LEU A 19 -8.59 -1.85 -7.88
C LEU A 19 -8.89 -2.68 -6.64
N LEU A 20 -8.88 -4.00 -6.81
CA LEU A 20 -8.90 -4.98 -5.72
C LEU A 20 -7.52 -5.59 -5.48
N ARG A 21 -6.60 -5.43 -6.43
CA ARG A 21 -5.25 -5.97 -6.37
C ARG A 21 -4.25 -4.90 -6.78
N PHE A 22 -3.23 -4.73 -5.97
CA PHE A 22 -2.13 -3.82 -6.24
C PHE A 22 -0.82 -4.57 -6.02
N SER A 23 0.06 -4.52 -7.01
CA SER A 23 1.35 -5.19 -6.98
C SER A 23 2.41 -4.26 -7.54
N VAL A 24 3.52 -4.17 -6.81
CA VAL A 24 4.77 -3.57 -7.28
C VAL A 24 5.85 -4.62 -7.09
N ALA A 25 6.59 -4.91 -8.15
CA ALA A 25 7.68 -5.87 -8.12
C ALA A 25 8.89 -5.32 -8.87
N ASN A 26 10.09 -5.57 -8.35
CA ASN A 26 11.36 -5.19 -9.00
C ASN A 26 11.47 -3.68 -9.31
N MET A 27 10.91 -2.84 -8.44
CA MET A 27 10.98 -1.39 -8.54
C MET A 27 11.38 -0.79 -7.20
N PRO A 28 12.28 0.21 -7.15
CA PRO A 28 12.72 0.76 -5.88
C PRO A 28 11.56 1.48 -5.16
N VAL A 29 11.16 0.93 -4.02
CA VAL A 29 10.20 1.51 -3.08
C VAL A 29 10.82 1.42 -1.69
N THR A 30 11.76 2.31 -1.38
CA THR A 30 12.52 2.26 -0.11
C THR A 30 11.63 2.45 1.11
N VAL A 31 10.55 3.24 0.99
CA VAL A 31 9.62 3.53 2.07
C VAL A 31 8.19 3.27 1.60
N LEU A 32 7.49 2.34 2.26
CA LEU A 32 6.06 2.17 2.10
C LEU A 32 5.33 3.15 3.05
N ASN A 33 4.88 4.27 2.51
CA ASN A 33 4.13 5.27 3.24
C ASN A 33 2.71 5.46 2.70
N GLY A 34 1.94 6.28 3.41
CA GLY A 34 0.55 6.56 3.05
C GLY A 34 0.38 7.29 1.71
N SER A 35 1.39 7.97 1.14
CA SER A 35 1.16 8.80 -0.05
C SER A 35 0.84 7.97 -1.30
N LEU A 36 1.55 6.87 -1.52
CA LEU A 36 1.23 5.90 -2.58
C LEU A 36 -0.14 5.25 -2.32
N LEU A 37 -0.31 4.76 -1.09
CA LEU A 37 -1.47 3.97 -0.70
C LEU A 37 -2.76 4.79 -0.65
N ASN A 38 -2.68 6.10 -0.42
CA ASN A 38 -3.83 7.02 -0.34
C ASN A 38 -4.63 7.08 -1.65
N HIS A 39 -3.99 6.80 -2.79
CA HIS A 39 -4.65 6.75 -4.09
C HIS A 39 -5.31 5.41 -4.41
N LEU A 40 -5.07 4.38 -3.59
CA LEU A 40 -5.67 3.06 -3.76
C LEU A 40 -7.05 2.97 -3.12
N ASN A 41 -7.91 2.18 -3.77
CA ASN A 41 -9.24 1.82 -3.29
C ASN A 41 -9.21 1.21 -1.88
N ILE A 42 -10.11 1.65 -1.00
CA ILE A 42 -10.29 1.06 0.33
C ILE A 42 -10.73 -0.42 0.29
N LYS A 43 -11.32 -0.86 -0.83
CA LYS A 43 -11.74 -2.26 -1.07
C LYS A 43 -10.61 -3.17 -1.57
N LEU A 44 -9.35 -2.73 -1.46
CA LEU A 44 -8.21 -3.56 -1.83
C LEU A 44 -8.20 -4.87 -1.04
N GLN A 45 -8.06 -5.98 -1.75
CA GLN A 45 -8.03 -7.34 -1.20
C GLN A 45 -6.61 -7.91 -1.21
N ASN A 46 -5.82 -7.60 -2.24
CA ASN A 46 -4.45 -8.10 -2.38
C ASN A 46 -3.47 -6.95 -2.50
N PHE A 47 -2.46 -6.98 -1.64
CA PHE A 47 -1.31 -6.09 -1.70
C PHE A 47 -0.02 -6.90 -1.85
N THR A 48 0.81 -6.54 -2.81
CA THR A 48 2.11 -7.18 -3.04
C THR A 48 3.17 -6.12 -3.26
N LEU A 49 4.27 -6.25 -2.53
CA LEU A 49 5.44 -5.41 -2.61
C LEU A 49 6.66 -6.34 -2.57
N THR A 50 7.21 -6.71 -3.73
CA THR A 50 8.23 -7.76 -3.81
C THR A 50 9.49 -7.27 -4.50
N SER A 51 10.67 -7.55 -3.93
CA SER A 51 11.95 -7.13 -4.52
C SER A 51 12.01 -5.62 -4.77
N THR A 52 11.56 -4.83 -3.80
CA THR A 52 11.48 -3.36 -3.93
C THR A 52 12.48 -2.60 -3.06
N ASN A 53 13.37 -3.31 -2.35
CA ASN A 53 14.35 -2.73 -1.41
C ASN A 53 13.67 -1.88 -0.32
N THR A 54 12.46 -2.27 0.10
CA THR A 54 11.73 -1.56 1.15
C THR A 54 12.38 -1.85 2.49
N THR A 55 12.77 -0.80 3.20
CA THR A 55 13.37 -0.91 4.55
C THR A 55 12.41 -0.44 5.63
N ILE A 56 11.50 0.47 5.29
CA ILE A 56 10.58 1.12 6.24
C ILE A 56 9.14 0.95 5.77
N ILE A 57 8.30 0.40 6.64
CA ILE A 57 6.84 0.43 6.51
C ILE A 57 6.28 1.39 7.55
N SER A 58 5.47 2.36 7.12
CA SER A 58 4.87 3.32 8.04
C SER A 58 3.89 2.63 9.00
N PRO A 59 3.79 3.07 10.28
CA PRO A 59 2.97 2.41 11.30
C PRO A 59 1.48 2.24 10.99
N ASN A 60 0.93 2.89 9.95
CA ASN A 60 -0.47 2.76 9.53
C ASN A 60 -0.61 2.51 8.01
N ALA A 61 0.44 1.99 7.35
CA ALA A 61 0.50 1.91 5.89
C ALA A 61 -0.73 1.22 5.27
N LEU A 62 -1.11 0.04 5.77
CA LEU A 62 -2.20 -0.76 5.21
C LEU A 62 -3.51 -0.64 6.01
N GLN A 63 -3.56 0.23 7.02
CA GLN A 63 -4.65 0.26 8.01
C GLN A 63 -6.04 0.48 7.39
N LYS A 64 -6.12 1.28 6.31
CA LYS A 64 -7.41 1.64 5.67
C LYS A 64 -8.03 0.52 4.83
N PHE A 65 -7.31 -0.56 4.54
CA PHE A 65 -7.78 -1.64 3.66
C PHE A 65 -8.49 -2.74 4.47
N SER A 66 -9.69 -2.46 4.99
CA SER A 66 -10.41 -3.41 5.86
C SER A 66 -10.70 -4.78 5.22
N ASP A 67 -10.67 -4.83 3.89
CA ASP A 67 -11.01 -6.00 3.08
C ASP A 67 -9.76 -6.74 2.58
N LEU A 68 -8.56 -6.37 3.07
CA LEU A 68 -7.29 -6.99 2.72
C LEU A 68 -7.25 -8.46 3.19
N GLU A 69 -7.09 -9.38 2.25
CA GLU A 69 -7.02 -10.82 2.49
C GLU A 69 -5.62 -11.39 2.22
N TYR A 70 -4.84 -10.75 1.36
CA TYR A 70 -3.50 -11.19 0.97
C TYR A 70 -2.50 -10.05 1.08
N VAL A 71 -1.40 -10.30 1.78
CA VAL A 71 -0.23 -9.41 1.85
C VAL A 71 1.02 -10.21 1.54
N SER A 72 1.81 -9.72 0.58
CA SER A 72 3.19 -10.16 0.40
C SER A 72 4.11 -8.94 0.44
N ILE A 73 5.14 -9.01 1.28
CA ILE A 73 6.24 -8.04 1.35
C ILE A 73 7.60 -8.71 1.17
N GLN A 74 7.62 -9.87 0.50
CA GLN A 74 8.80 -10.71 0.32
C GLN A 74 9.95 -10.01 -0.41
N ASP A 75 11.17 -10.51 -0.19
CA ASP A 75 12.38 -10.02 -0.84
C ASP A 75 12.58 -8.51 -0.63
N ASN A 76 12.37 -8.06 0.61
CA ASN A 76 12.66 -6.70 1.06
C ASN A 76 13.53 -6.73 2.32
N ASP A 77 14.05 -5.55 2.68
CA ASP A 77 14.96 -5.34 3.82
C ASP A 77 14.21 -4.74 5.03
N VAL A 78 12.94 -5.10 5.22
CA VAL A 78 12.10 -4.56 6.30
C VAL A 78 12.57 -5.12 7.64
N ALA A 79 13.03 -4.25 8.53
CA ALA A 79 13.58 -4.65 9.83
C ALA A 79 12.49 -5.04 10.85
N GLU A 80 11.30 -4.45 10.77
CA GLU A 80 10.24 -4.64 11.76
C GLU A 80 8.85 -4.52 11.12
N LEU A 81 7.92 -5.33 11.63
CA LEU A 81 6.49 -5.19 11.36
C LEU A 81 5.72 -4.99 12.65
N GLN A 82 4.81 -4.02 12.64
CA GLN A 82 3.96 -3.71 13.77
C GLN A 82 2.51 -4.02 13.47
N ARG A 83 1.75 -4.44 14.48
CA ARG A 83 0.32 -4.75 14.33
C ARG A 83 -0.49 -3.57 13.79
N SER A 84 -0.12 -2.35 14.17
CA SER A 84 -0.72 -1.08 13.72
C SER A 84 -0.67 -0.87 12.21
N MET A 85 0.33 -1.47 11.52
CA MET A 85 0.49 -1.34 10.08
C MET A 85 -0.67 -1.95 9.29
N PHE A 86 -1.40 -2.88 9.92
CA PHE A 86 -2.45 -3.66 9.31
C PHE A 86 -3.86 -3.24 9.80
N PRO A 87 -4.91 -3.56 9.04
CA PRO A 87 -6.29 -3.28 9.45
C PRO A 87 -6.69 -3.95 10.78
N SER A 88 -7.62 -3.30 11.48
CA SER A 88 -8.31 -3.85 12.66
C SER A 88 -9.84 -3.68 12.47
N PRO A 89 -10.63 -4.76 12.42
CA PRO A 89 -10.20 -6.16 12.44
C PRO A 89 -9.41 -6.55 11.17
N ALA A 90 -8.46 -7.47 11.30
CA ALA A 90 -7.75 -8.01 10.13
C ALA A 90 -8.56 -9.16 9.51
N ARG A 91 -8.66 -9.15 8.17
CA ARG A 91 -9.22 -10.25 7.36
C ARG A 91 -8.14 -10.99 6.56
N ILE A 92 -6.87 -10.74 6.88
CA ILE A 92 -5.70 -11.29 6.18
C ILE A 92 -5.68 -12.81 6.40
N LYS A 93 -5.77 -13.55 5.29
CA LYS A 93 -5.69 -15.02 5.24
C LYS A 93 -4.26 -15.47 4.95
N ILE A 94 -3.52 -14.69 4.16
CA ILE A 94 -2.14 -15.00 3.75
C ILE A 94 -1.28 -13.77 3.99
N LEU A 95 -0.20 -13.97 4.76
CA LEU A 95 0.84 -12.99 5.01
C LEU A 95 2.19 -13.63 4.66
N LEU A 96 2.84 -13.13 3.61
CA LEU A 96 4.18 -13.53 3.20
C LEU A 96 5.14 -12.37 3.47
N LEU A 97 6.23 -12.66 4.16
CA LEU A 97 7.21 -11.68 4.63
C LEU A 97 8.54 -11.87 3.91
#